data_AF-A0A5B1LFD0-F1
#
_entry.id   AF-A0A5B1LFD0-F1
#
_cell.length_a   1.000
_cell.length_b   1.000
_cell.length_c   1.000
_cell.angle_alpha   90.00
_cell.angle_beta   90.00
_cell.angle_gamma   90.00
#
_symmetry.space_group_name_H-M   'P 1'
#
loop_
_entity.id
_entity.type
_entity.pdbx_description
1 polymer ?
#
loop_
_entity_poly.entity_id
_entity_poly.type
_entity_poly.pdbx_seq_one_letter_code
_entity_poly.pdbx_strand_id
1 'polypeptide(L)'
;MPPSAGSVATARCATWSSSAPPMRGGRARCWQRSPTPTYSSPRPSPTAAPSTWCCAPAPDRCARRSWSSASGPARSTASPAPPSRASSPAPTARPSSRSTSEDALSSASPHAESSRADHPERRLMSGAQIARRIEQLDPVRDNEEIAHLSVEVQYGDALFVHAAYLVAFTRQVAVPSISRIVYRTGTGDLMKNVRRRNDHTLVFFGEMLRHGHSSERGRAAIDRMEQIHSRFGITDDDKLYTLGSLAFEGNRILGLLGRPRFTDNELQGLFHFWRGVGERMGLAVPETREAFLQWVLDYEAAHYGYTEGGRALVDQLFADWRERWFPGPLRRFADPVLLTLLDDRLRAAHRLPDPPAAAVRLTPAVVGGYLGLQAARPHRPSRSWTDHFGQGAEIPVGLASYGHQGPTPREEAPQHQHATP
;
A
#
# COMPACT_ATOMS: atom_id res chain seq x y z
N MET A 1 5.57 62.82 21.78
CA MET A 1 4.34 62.55 22.56
C MET A 1 3.70 61.28 22.02
N PRO A 2 3.51 60.23 22.83
CA PRO A 2 2.71 59.07 22.48
C PRO A 2 1.42 58.97 23.33
N PRO A 3 0.33 58.43 22.78
CA PRO A 3 -0.65 57.62 23.52
C PRO A 3 -0.43 56.14 23.18
N SER A 4 -0.73 55.11 23.97
CA SER A 4 -1.10 54.90 25.37
C SER A 4 -1.48 53.40 25.42
N ALA A 5 -1.11 52.66 26.46
CA ALA A 5 -1.21 51.19 26.47
C ALA A 5 -2.66 50.65 26.62
N GLY A 6 -2.88 49.37 26.24
CA GLY A 6 -4.18 48.71 26.29
C GLY A 6 -4.12 47.18 26.44
N SER A 7 -3.82 46.73 27.67
CA SER A 7 -4.08 45.40 28.29
C SER A 7 -3.92 44.08 27.50
N VAL A 8 -3.04 43.21 28.02
CA VAL A 8 -3.08 41.75 27.83
C VAL A 8 -4.07 41.14 28.82
N ALA A 9 -4.89 40.17 28.40
CA ALA A 9 -5.74 39.38 29.29
C ALA A 9 -5.53 37.87 29.05
N THR A 10 -5.02 37.17 30.06
CA THR A 10 -4.80 35.72 30.06
C THR A 10 -6.01 34.98 30.65
N ALA A 11 -6.65 34.12 29.86
CA ALA A 11 -7.71 33.24 30.35
C ALA A 11 -7.09 31.99 31.01
N ARG A 12 -7.34 31.80 32.32
CA ARG A 12 -6.93 30.60 33.07
C ARG A 12 -8.01 29.52 33.01
N CYS A 13 -7.58 28.25 32.99
CA CYS A 13 -8.47 27.11 33.20
C CYS A 13 -9.14 27.17 34.58
N ALA A 14 -10.44 26.86 34.62
CA ALA A 14 -11.16 26.58 35.86
C ALA A 14 -11.36 25.06 35.99
N THR A 15 -10.82 24.48 37.05
CA THR A 15 -11.16 23.11 37.49
C THR A 15 -12.47 23.14 38.26
N TRP A 16 -13.29 22.09 38.14
CA TRP A 16 -14.47 21.89 38.97
C TRP A 16 -14.38 20.56 39.72
N SER A 17 -14.77 20.58 40.99
CA SER A 17 -14.54 19.50 41.94
C SER A 17 -15.85 19.06 42.58
N SER A 18 -16.08 17.74 42.57
CA SER A 18 -16.79 16.93 43.58
C SER A 18 -18.03 17.49 44.30
N SER A 19 -19.13 16.71 44.29
CA SER A 19 -19.74 16.08 45.50
C SER A 19 -21.23 15.80 45.30
N ALA A 20 -21.69 14.66 45.81
CA ALA A 20 -23.12 14.30 45.90
C ALA A 20 -23.47 13.90 47.35
N PRO A 21 -24.71 14.15 47.81
CA PRO A 21 -25.28 13.44 48.96
C PRO A 21 -26.62 12.74 48.65
N PRO A 22 -27.02 11.70 49.42
CA PRO A 22 -28.19 10.85 49.13
C PRO A 22 -29.40 11.12 50.04
N MET A 23 -30.60 10.65 49.64
CA MET A 23 -31.77 10.51 50.53
C MET A 23 -32.57 9.22 50.23
N ARG A 24 -33.07 8.60 51.31
CA ARG A 24 -34.08 7.51 51.34
C ARG A 24 -35.48 8.17 51.24
N GLY A 25 -36.63 7.56 50.96
CA GLY A 25 -37.08 6.16 50.88
C GLY A 25 -38.45 6.02 51.59
N GLY A 26 -39.53 5.65 50.88
CA GLY A 26 -40.90 5.61 51.45
C GLY A 26 -41.92 4.88 50.54
N ARG A 27 -42.99 4.29 51.11
CA ARG A 27 -43.85 3.27 50.46
C ARG A 27 -45.35 3.65 50.39
N ALA A 28 -46.05 3.28 49.30
CA ALA A 28 -47.43 2.72 49.23
C ALA A 28 -47.74 2.38 47.74
N ARG A 29 -48.17 1.17 47.31
CA ARG A 29 -49.47 0.44 47.48
C ARG A 29 -50.68 1.20 46.88
N CYS A 30 -51.62 0.60 46.13
CA CYS A 30 -51.76 -0.73 45.47
C CYS A 30 -52.96 -0.71 44.46
N TRP A 31 -53.38 -1.88 43.92
CA TRP A 31 -54.49 -2.21 42.97
C TRP A 31 -54.07 -2.29 41.49
N GLN A 32 -53.75 -3.46 40.91
CA GLN A 32 -54.56 -4.68 40.60
C GLN A 32 -55.55 -4.56 39.43
N ARG A 33 -55.17 -5.09 38.25
CA ARG A 33 -55.80 -6.28 37.63
C ARG A 33 -54.92 -6.86 36.49
N SER A 34 -54.83 -8.18 36.47
CA SER A 34 -54.21 -9.07 35.45
C SER A 34 -55.25 -10.17 35.13
N PRO A 35 -55.05 -11.19 34.26
CA PRO A 35 -53.86 -11.62 33.49
C PRO A 35 -54.17 -11.77 31.96
N THR A 36 -53.45 -12.43 31.04
CA THR A 36 -52.56 -13.64 31.04
C THR A 36 -51.66 -13.60 29.76
N PRO A 37 -50.75 -14.57 29.45
CA PRO A 37 -49.35 -14.21 29.12
C PRO A 37 -48.76 -14.77 27.82
N THR A 38 -47.58 -14.29 27.40
CA THR A 38 -46.56 -15.11 26.70
C THR A 38 -45.13 -14.57 26.83
N TYR A 39 -44.28 -15.39 27.46
CA TYR A 39 -42.83 -15.58 27.25
C TYR A 39 -41.83 -14.39 27.15
N SER A 40 -41.08 -14.20 28.24
CA SER A 40 -39.74 -13.56 28.34
C SER A 40 -38.66 -14.37 27.58
N SER A 41 -37.39 -13.99 27.33
CA SER A 41 -36.52 -12.80 27.52
C SER A 41 -35.14 -13.13 26.86
N PRO A 42 -34.08 -12.27 26.89
CA PRO A 42 -33.99 -10.81 27.04
C PRO A 42 -33.09 -10.12 25.97
N ARG A 43 -33.11 -8.78 25.90
CA ARG A 43 -32.03 -7.96 25.30
C ARG A 43 -30.95 -7.63 26.35
N PRO A 44 -29.67 -7.48 25.98
CA PRO A 44 -28.69 -6.79 26.81
C PRO A 44 -28.80 -5.25 26.63
N SER A 45 -28.64 -4.52 27.73
CA SER A 45 -28.53 -3.05 27.76
C SER A 45 -27.07 -2.59 27.53
N PRO A 46 -26.83 -1.37 27.02
CA PRO A 46 -25.48 -0.88 26.74
C PRO A 46 -24.79 -0.32 27.99
N THR A 47 -23.49 -0.59 28.12
CA THR A 47 -22.57 0.15 28.99
C THR A 47 -21.69 1.06 28.16
N ALA A 48 -21.54 2.32 28.60
CA ALA A 48 -20.81 3.35 27.87
C ALA A 48 -19.44 3.66 28.50
N ALA A 49 -18.46 3.97 27.66
CA ALA A 49 -17.33 4.84 27.97
C ALA A 49 -16.85 5.49 26.65
N PRO A 50 -16.55 6.80 26.59
CA PRO A 50 -16.33 7.50 25.32
C PRO A 50 -14.86 7.59 24.92
N SER A 51 -14.57 7.46 23.62
CA SER A 51 -13.37 8.01 22.98
C SER A 51 -13.75 9.28 22.22
N THR A 52 -13.33 10.43 22.74
CA THR A 52 -13.66 11.75 22.20
C THR A 52 -12.79 12.09 20.98
N TRP A 53 -13.40 12.14 19.80
CA TRP A 53 -12.95 12.98 18.70
C TRP A 53 -13.92 14.16 18.58
N CYS A 54 -13.44 15.38 18.81
CA CYS A 54 -14.27 16.58 18.78
C CYS A 54 -14.51 17.03 17.34
N CYS A 55 -15.63 16.64 16.73
CA CYS A 55 -16.13 17.29 15.53
C CYS A 55 -16.80 18.61 15.88
N ALA A 56 -16.29 19.72 15.34
CA ALA A 56 -17.00 21.00 15.32
C ALA A 56 -18.06 20.99 14.20
N PRO A 57 -19.21 21.67 14.37
CA PRO A 57 -20.26 21.69 13.35
C PRO A 57 -19.92 22.69 12.22
N ALA A 58 -19.96 22.22 10.98
CA ALA A 58 -19.98 23.07 9.78
C ALA A 58 -21.44 23.31 9.34
N PRO A 59 -21.81 24.53 8.89
CA PRO A 59 -23.18 24.86 8.50
C PRO A 59 -23.51 24.44 7.06
N ASP A 60 -24.81 24.29 6.80
CA ASP A 60 -25.38 23.96 5.49
C ASP A 60 -24.89 24.85 4.33
N ARG A 61 -24.68 24.24 3.16
CA ARG A 61 -25.16 24.78 1.87
C ARG A 61 -25.11 23.75 0.73
N CYS A 62 -26.27 23.52 0.10
CA CYS A 62 -26.34 22.84 -1.18
C CYS A 62 -25.76 23.71 -2.31
N ALA A 63 -24.96 23.10 -3.19
CA ALA A 63 -24.84 23.54 -4.59
C ALA A 63 -24.35 22.39 -5.48
N ARG A 64 -25.28 21.66 -6.12
CA ARG A 64 -24.93 20.84 -7.29
C ARG A 64 -24.52 21.78 -8.43
N ARG A 65 -23.34 21.58 -9.02
CA ARG A 65 -23.00 22.12 -10.35
C ARG A 65 -22.42 21.01 -11.22
N SER A 66 -23.28 20.39 -12.01
CA SER A 66 -22.89 19.56 -13.15
C SER A 66 -22.13 20.42 -14.17
N TRP A 67 -20.91 20.03 -14.52
CA TRP A 67 -20.21 20.57 -15.67
C TRP A 67 -20.51 19.70 -16.89
N SER A 68 -21.29 20.26 -17.81
CA SER A 68 -21.54 19.67 -19.13
C SER A 68 -20.70 20.42 -20.17
N SER A 69 -19.70 19.76 -20.74
CA SER A 69 -18.90 20.29 -21.86
C SER A 69 -19.16 19.47 -23.12
N ALA A 70 -20.14 19.91 -23.91
CA ALA A 70 -20.29 19.46 -25.29
C ALA A 70 -19.43 20.33 -26.20
N SER A 71 -18.44 19.73 -26.88
CA SER A 71 -17.71 20.35 -27.99
C SER A 71 -17.14 19.31 -28.95
N GLY A 72 -17.74 19.23 -30.12
CA GLY A 72 -17.13 18.78 -31.38
C GLY A 72 -17.81 19.53 -32.52
N PRO A 73 -17.44 19.33 -33.81
CA PRO A 73 -16.39 18.44 -34.31
C PRO A 73 -15.40 19.15 -35.27
N ALA A 74 -14.31 18.46 -35.64
CA ALA A 74 -13.61 18.73 -36.90
C ALA A 74 -13.02 17.42 -37.47
N ARG A 75 -13.37 17.08 -38.70
CA ARG A 75 -12.75 15.96 -39.43
C ARG A 75 -11.52 16.46 -40.18
N SER A 76 -10.46 15.67 -40.19
CA SER A 76 -9.40 15.76 -41.20
C SER A 76 -9.00 14.35 -41.63
N THR A 77 -9.13 14.08 -42.92
CA THR A 77 -8.86 12.79 -43.55
C THR A 77 -7.54 12.86 -44.33
N ALA A 78 -6.58 12.00 -44.00
CA ALA A 78 -5.52 11.58 -44.93
C ALA A 78 -4.78 10.33 -44.43
N SER A 79 -4.91 9.22 -45.14
CA SER A 79 -3.92 8.14 -45.14
C SER A 79 -3.02 8.29 -46.37
N PRO A 80 -1.78 7.80 -46.30
CA PRO A 80 -1.27 6.99 -47.40
C PRO A 80 -0.66 5.66 -46.94
N ALA A 81 -0.66 4.69 -47.85
CA ALA A 81 -0.20 3.31 -47.66
C ALA A 81 1.32 3.17 -48.03
N PRO A 82 1.96 2.01 -47.79
CA PRO A 82 3.42 1.91 -47.57
C PRO A 82 4.24 1.44 -48.79
N PRO A 83 5.58 1.43 -48.68
CA PRO A 83 6.45 0.64 -49.54
C PRO A 83 7.16 -0.55 -48.81
N SER A 84 6.94 -1.74 -49.36
CA SER A 84 7.88 -2.86 -49.62
C SER A 84 8.89 -3.39 -48.58
N ARG A 85 8.92 -4.74 -48.52
CA ARG A 85 9.90 -5.64 -47.87
C ARG A 85 11.36 -5.48 -48.37
N ALA A 86 12.30 -5.73 -47.46
CA ALA A 86 13.58 -6.42 -47.71
C ALA A 86 13.97 -7.16 -46.40
N SER A 87 13.90 -8.50 -46.32
CA SER A 87 14.91 -9.48 -46.77
C SER A 87 16.11 -9.60 -45.83
N SER A 88 16.03 -10.55 -44.88
CA SER A 88 17.15 -11.01 -44.04
C SER A 88 18.20 -11.78 -44.84
N PRO A 89 19.42 -11.88 -44.32
CA PRO A 89 20.07 -13.20 -44.28
C PRO A 89 20.71 -13.54 -42.93
N ALA A 90 20.76 -14.83 -42.63
CA ALA A 90 21.56 -15.46 -41.58
C ALA A 90 22.20 -16.75 -42.17
N PRO A 91 23.01 -17.52 -41.41
CA PRO A 91 24.39 -17.16 -41.06
C PRO A 91 25.40 -18.19 -41.61
N THR A 92 26.65 -17.78 -41.86
CA THR A 92 27.70 -18.68 -42.35
C THR A 92 28.65 -19.18 -41.26
N ALA A 93 28.57 -20.49 -41.01
CA ALA A 93 29.63 -21.46 -40.68
C ALA A 93 30.82 -21.10 -39.76
N ARG A 94 31.05 -21.98 -38.78
CA ARG A 94 32.32 -22.20 -38.07
C ARG A 94 33.45 -22.62 -39.04
N PRO A 95 34.71 -22.52 -38.57
CA PRO A 95 35.52 -23.74 -38.52
C PRO A 95 36.02 -24.07 -37.10
N SER A 96 36.39 -25.33 -36.92
CA SER A 96 36.96 -25.91 -35.70
C SER A 96 38.47 -26.05 -35.77
N SER A 97 39.17 -25.81 -34.67
CA SER A 97 40.46 -26.46 -34.41
C SER A 97 40.68 -26.65 -32.90
N ARG A 98 41.48 -27.66 -32.55
CA ARG A 98 41.72 -28.15 -31.18
C ARG A 98 43.22 -28.43 -31.05
N SER A 99 43.92 -27.72 -30.17
CA SER A 99 45.31 -28.00 -29.74
C SER A 99 45.61 -27.15 -28.50
N THR A 100 45.63 -27.70 -27.29
CA THR A 100 46.82 -28.29 -26.64
C THR A 100 47.98 -27.33 -26.44
N SER A 101 48.16 -26.84 -25.21
CA SER A 101 49.46 -26.60 -24.58
C SER A 101 49.27 -26.37 -23.08
N GLU A 102 49.87 -27.24 -22.28
CA GLU A 102 50.34 -26.89 -20.92
C GLU A 102 51.69 -26.14 -21.03
N ASP A 103 52.20 -25.72 -19.87
CA ASP A 103 53.50 -25.09 -19.61
C ASP A 103 53.72 -23.60 -19.92
N ALA A 104 54.66 -23.04 -19.13
CA ALA A 104 55.18 -21.66 -19.08
C ALA A 104 54.59 -20.71 -18.01
N LEU A 105 55.06 -20.93 -16.79
CA LEU A 105 55.10 -20.03 -15.63
C LEU A 105 55.42 -18.54 -15.92
N SER A 106 55.01 -17.70 -14.96
CA SER A 106 55.62 -16.41 -14.58
C SER A 106 55.26 -15.14 -15.38
N SER A 107 54.23 -14.43 -14.90
CA SER A 107 54.31 -12.98 -14.66
C SER A 107 53.22 -12.53 -13.67
N ALA A 108 53.58 -12.50 -12.38
CA ALA A 108 52.69 -11.95 -11.35
C ALA A 108 52.68 -10.42 -11.43
N SER A 109 51.64 -9.83 -12.01
CA SER A 109 51.43 -8.38 -12.01
C SER A 109 51.10 -7.86 -10.60
N PRO A 110 51.82 -6.86 -10.06
CA PRO A 110 51.61 -6.36 -8.70
C PRO A 110 50.43 -5.36 -8.61
N HIS A 111 49.25 -5.78 -9.08
CA HIS A 111 48.02 -4.98 -9.07
C HIS A 111 46.80 -5.79 -8.59
N ALA A 112 46.95 -6.48 -7.45
CA ALA A 112 45.86 -7.21 -6.78
C ALA A 112 45.51 -6.65 -5.37
N GLU A 113 46.15 -5.55 -4.94
CA GLU A 113 45.90 -4.89 -3.64
C GLU A 113 45.59 -3.39 -3.79
N SER A 114 44.56 -3.07 -4.59
CA SER A 114 43.96 -1.73 -4.59
C SER A 114 42.46 -1.80 -4.91
N SER A 115 41.64 -1.99 -3.87
CA SER A 115 40.23 -1.52 -3.76
C SER A 115 39.43 -2.25 -2.66
N ARG A 116 39.99 -2.40 -1.44
CA ARG A 116 39.16 -2.35 -0.23
C ARG A 116 38.81 -0.90 0.11
N ALA A 117 38.24 -0.20 -0.87
CA ALA A 117 37.65 1.11 -0.65
C ALA A 117 36.43 0.91 0.27
N ASP A 118 36.39 1.65 1.38
CA ASP A 118 35.27 1.66 2.32
C ASP A 118 34.07 2.35 1.66
N HIS A 119 33.36 1.62 0.79
CA HIS A 119 32.16 2.13 0.14
C HIS A 119 31.08 2.36 1.20
N PRO A 120 30.65 3.61 1.46
CA PRO A 120 29.78 3.93 2.59
C PRO A 120 28.44 3.18 2.56
N GLU A 121 27.94 2.85 1.37
CA GLU A 121 26.72 2.05 1.14
C GLU A 121 26.77 0.62 1.69
N ARG A 122 27.98 0.10 1.99
CA ARG A 122 28.17 -1.25 2.58
C ARG A 122 28.17 -1.22 4.11
N ARG A 123 28.26 -0.05 4.73
CA ARG A 123 28.28 0.09 6.19
C ARG A 123 26.88 -0.11 6.76
N LEU A 124 26.75 -1.07 7.68
CA LEU A 124 25.49 -1.31 8.37
C LEU A 124 25.15 -0.13 9.29
N MET A 125 23.87 0.25 9.31
CA MET A 125 23.31 1.23 10.24
C MET A 125 22.29 0.56 11.15
N SER A 126 22.29 0.86 12.44
CA SER A 126 21.19 0.44 13.32
C SER A 126 19.92 1.23 13.02
N GLY A 127 18.73 0.67 13.31
CA GLY A 127 17.48 1.42 13.16
C GLY A 127 17.47 2.74 13.95
N ALA A 128 18.14 2.81 15.10
CA ALA A 128 18.29 4.06 15.85
C ALA A 128 19.20 5.09 15.14
N GLN A 129 20.15 4.67 14.30
CA GLN A 129 20.89 5.58 13.42
C GLN A 129 20.01 6.05 12.24
N ILE A 130 19.18 5.16 11.69
CA ILE A 130 18.26 5.47 10.59
C ILE A 130 17.19 6.46 11.05
N ALA A 131 16.50 6.19 12.16
CA ALA A 131 15.54 7.11 12.76
C ALA A 131 16.15 8.49 13.07
N ARG A 132 17.40 8.55 13.58
CA ARG A 132 18.11 9.84 13.77
C ARG A 132 18.45 10.55 12.46
N ARG A 133 18.71 9.81 11.37
CA ARG A 133 18.88 10.40 10.03
C ARG A 133 17.56 10.97 9.54
N ILE A 134 16.46 10.22 9.64
CA ILE A 134 15.11 10.67 9.25
C ILE A 134 14.71 11.97 9.98
N GLU A 135 15.00 12.10 11.28
CA GLU A 135 14.74 13.36 12.03
C GLU A 135 15.67 14.54 11.66
N GLN A 136 16.71 14.31 10.86
CA GLN A 136 17.59 15.37 10.35
C GLN A 136 17.26 15.77 8.91
N LEU A 137 16.33 15.07 8.26
CA LEU A 137 15.91 15.30 6.89
C LEU A 137 14.71 16.25 6.84
N ASP A 138 14.67 17.08 5.80
CA ASP A 138 13.56 17.97 5.51
C ASP A 138 12.40 17.15 4.88
N PRO A 139 11.20 17.15 5.48
CA PRO A 139 10.12 16.28 5.04
C PRO A 139 9.56 16.67 3.66
N VAL A 140 9.84 17.88 3.18
CA VAL A 140 9.43 18.33 1.85
C VAL A 140 10.52 18.03 0.83
N ARG A 141 11.77 18.43 1.10
CA ARG A 141 12.89 18.35 0.15
C ARG A 141 13.50 16.96 0.06
N ASP A 142 13.61 16.27 1.19
CA ASP A 142 14.31 14.98 1.31
C ASP A 142 13.32 13.80 1.44
N ASN A 143 12.06 14.00 1.00
CA ASN A 143 10.97 13.04 1.11
C ASN A 143 11.30 11.65 0.54
N GLU A 144 12.09 11.58 -0.53
CA GLU A 144 12.51 10.34 -1.19
C GLU A 144 13.50 9.54 -0.32
N GLU A 145 14.45 10.21 0.34
CA GLU A 145 15.38 9.56 1.28
C GLU A 145 14.64 9.10 2.54
N ILE A 146 13.70 9.91 3.06
CA ILE A 146 12.85 9.52 4.19
C ILE A 146 12.03 8.27 3.85
N ALA A 147 11.38 8.23 2.68
CA ALA A 147 10.57 7.11 2.26
C ALA A 147 11.39 5.82 2.10
N HIS A 148 12.56 5.90 1.44
CA HIS A 148 13.50 4.78 1.33
C HIS A 148 13.96 4.27 2.70
N LEU A 149 14.50 5.15 3.55
CA LEU A 149 15.03 4.80 4.87
C LEU A 149 13.95 4.22 5.80
N SER A 150 12.75 4.78 5.79
CA SER A 150 11.63 4.30 6.60
C SER A 150 11.12 2.95 6.10
N VAL A 151 10.70 2.90 4.83
CA VAL A 151 9.81 1.84 4.32
C VAL A 151 10.57 0.70 3.65
N GLU A 152 11.74 0.94 3.07
CA GLU A 152 12.60 -0.13 2.54
C GLU A 152 13.68 -0.57 3.54
N VAL A 153 14.31 0.38 4.22
CA VAL A 153 15.44 0.05 5.11
C VAL A 153 14.98 -0.42 6.49
N GLN A 154 14.32 0.46 7.26
CA GLN A 154 13.99 0.22 8.67
C GLN A 154 12.82 -0.76 8.88
N TYR A 155 11.76 -0.64 8.06
CA TYR A 155 10.56 -1.48 8.16
C TYR A 155 10.36 -2.44 6.97
N GLY A 156 11.23 -2.42 5.96
CA GLY A 156 11.08 -3.14 4.70
C GLY A 156 11.35 -4.65 4.71
N ASP A 157 11.12 -5.35 5.83
CA ASP A 157 11.21 -6.82 5.85
C ASP A 157 10.03 -7.45 5.13
N ALA A 158 10.32 -8.37 4.21
CA ALA A 158 9.36 -8.87 3.24
C ALA A 158 8.03 -9.41 3.85
N LEU A 159 8.06 -10.03 5.03
CA LEU A 159 6.84 -10.47 5.72
C LEU A 159 5.98 -9.27 6.15
N PHE A 160 6.59 -8.23 6.71
CA PHE A 160 5.89 -7.01 7.17
C PHE A 160 5.38 -6.19 5.97
N VAL A 161 6.23 -6.01 4.95
CA VAL A 161 5.88 -5.35 3.69
C VAL A 161 4.71 -6.04 3.02
N HIS A 162 4.75 -7.37 2.90
CA HIS A 162 3.65 -8.14 2.33
C HIS A 162 2.38 -7.98 3.16
N ALA A 163 2.44 -8.10 4.49
CA ALA A 163 1.28 -7.92 5.36
C ALA A 163 0.63 -6.53 5.21
N ALA A 164 1.44 -5.46 5.23
CA ALA A 164 0.96 -4.09 5.05
C ALA A 164 0.34 -3.88 3.66
N TYR A 165 0.98 -4.40 2.61
CA TYR A 165 0.45 -4.40 1.26
C TYR A 165 -0.87 -5.18 1.16
N LEU A 166 -1.00 -6.34 1.81
CA LEU A 166 -2.24 -7.12 1.81
C LEU A 166 -3.39 -6.35 2.48
N VAL A 167 -3.13 -5.60 3.56
CA VAL A 167 -4.12 -4.71 4.19
C VAL A 167 -4.54 -3.60 3.22
N ALA A 168 -3.57 -2.87 2.66
CA ALA A 168 -3.85 -1.80 1.69
C ALA A 168 -4.60 -2.32 0.45
N PHE A 169 -4.24 -3.50 -0.06
CA PHE A 169 -4.90 -4.08 -1.22
C PHE A 169 -6.30 -4.62 -0.90
N THR A 170 -6.49 -5.25 0.27
CA THR A 170 -7.82 -5.62 0.81
C THR A 170 -8.72 -4.39 0.89
N ARG A 171 -8.14 -3.26 1.31
CA ARG A 171 -8.81 -1.98 1.40
C ARG A 171 -9.22 -1.41 0.03
N GLN A 172 -8.31 -1.40 -0.93
CA GLN A 172 -8.58 -0.99 -2.32
C GLN A 172 -9.73 -1.80 -2.93
N VAL A 173 -9.75 -3.13 -2.76
CA VAL A 173 -10.81 -4.00 -3.33
C VAL A 173 -12.12 -4.02 -2.53
N ALA A 174 -12.21 -3.26 -1.43
CA ALA A 174 -13.49 -2.94 -0.77
C ALA A 174 -14.32 -1.90 -1.56
N VAL A 175 -13.70 -1.23 -2.54
CA VAL A 175 -14.35 -0.30 -3.47
C VAL A 175 -14.83 -1.09 -4.72
N PRO A 176 -16.14 -1.09 -5.04
CA PRO A 176 -16.71 -1.91 -6.14
C PRO A 176 -16.23 -1.58 -7.57
N SER A 177 -15.72 -0.37 -7.84
CA SER A 177 -15.08 0.00 -9.12
C SER A 177 -13.74 -0.73 -9.26
N ILE A 178 -12.85 -0.54 -8.28
CA ILE A 178 -11.53 -1.19 -8.20
C ILE A 178 -11.67 -2.71 -8.21
N SER A 179 -12.55 -3.28 -7.37
CA SER A 179 -12.72 -4.73 -7.28
C SER A 179 -13.14 -5.36 -8.61
N ARG A 180 -14.01 -4.69 -9.39
CA ARG A 180 -14.45 -5.13 -10.71
C ARG A 180 -13.31 -5.17 -11.72
N ILE A 181 -12.44 -4.15 -11.73
CA ILE A 181 -11.29 -4.05 -12.63
C ILE A 181 -10.27 -5.15 -12.30
N VAL A 182 -9.93 -5.33 -11.02
CA VAL A 182 -8.93 -6.31 -10.59
C VAL A 182 -9.44 -7.75 -10.74
N TYR A 183 -10.71 -8.01 -10.42
CA TYR A 183 -11.32 -9.34 -10.52
C TYR A 183 -11.52 -9.77 -11.98
N ARG A 184 -11.95 -8.85 -12.85
CA ARG A 184 -12.23 -9.07 -14.29
C ARG A 184 -13.01 -10.38 -14.52
N THR A 185 -14.15 -10.52 -13.83
CA THR A 185 -15.03 -11.71 -13.84
C THR A 185 -14.27 -13.04 -13.64
N GLY A 186 -13.36 -13.08 -12.65
CA GLY A 186 -12.54 -14.25 -12.33
C GLY A 186 -11.30 -14.43 -13.22
N THR A 187 -11.12 -13.63 -14.27
CA THR A 187 -10.01 -13.75 -15.23
C THR A 187 -8.83 -12.82 -14.90
N GLY A 188 -8.95 -11.98 -13.88
CA GLY A 188 -7.92 -11.02 -13.45
C GLY A 188 -6.59 -11.70 -13.13
N ASP A 189 -5.49 -10.97 -13.31
CA ASP A 189 -4.15 -11.57 -13.16
C ASP A 189 -3.88 -12.04 -11.72
N LEU A 190 -4.49 -11.39 -10.73
CA LEU A 190 -4.47 -11.82 -9.32
C LEU A 190 -5.18 -13.17 -9.13
N MET A 191 -6.30 -13.41 -9.81
CA MET A 191 -7.02 -14.70 -9.77
C MET A 191 -6.25 -15.83 -10.45
N LYS A 192 -5.33 -15.51 -11.39
CA LYS A 192 -4.50 -16.49 -12.11
C LYS A 192 -3.23 -16.85 -11.34
N ASN A 193 -2.55 -15.87 -10.77
CA ASN A 193 -1.34 -16.06 -9.98
C ASN A 193 -1.15 -14.87 -9.02
N VAL A 194 -1.81 -14.95 -7.87
CA VAL A 194 -1.79 -13.91 -6.82
C VAL A 194 -0.36 -13.56 -6.38
N ARG A 195 0.49 -14.58 -6.17
CA ARG A 195 1.91 -14.42 -5.79
C ARG A 195 2.64 -13.51 -6.77
N ARG A 196 2.71 -13.93 -8.04
CA ARG A 196 3.42 -13.20 -9.10
C ARG A 196 2.83 -11.80 -9.30
N ARG A 197 1.51 -11.65 -9.26
CA ARG A 197 0.85 -10.34 -9.41
C ARG A 197 1.26 -9.39 -8.27
N ASN A 198 1.24 -9.86 -7.03
CA ASN A 198 1.64 -9.08 -5.86
C ASN A 198 3.14 -8.74 -5.89
N ASP A 199 3.98 -9.71 -6.24
CA ASP A 199 5.43 -9.52 -6.37
C ASP A 199 5.75 -8.45 -7.42
N HIS A 200 5.10 -8.49 -8.60
CA HIS A 200 5.21 -7.44 -9.61
C HIS A 200 4.82 -6.05 -9.07
N THR A 201 3.74 -5.94 -8.28
CA THR A 201 3.31 -4.66 -7.68
C THR A 201 4.32 -4.15 -6.65
N LEU A 202 4.86 -5.04 -5.82
CA LEU A 202 5.89 -4.69 -4.83
C LEU A 202 7.24 -4.32 -5.47
N VAL A 203 7.56 -4.85 -6.65
CA VAL A 203 8.70 -4.39 -7.46
C VAL A 203 8.49 -2.96 -7.97
N PHE A 204 7.31 -2.61 -8.49
CA PHE A 204 7.02 -1.21 -8.89
C PHE A 204 7.17 -0.25 -7.70
N PHE A 205 6.64 -0.60 -6.52
CA PHE A 205 6.81 0.22 -5.31
C PHE A 205 8.26 0.30 -4.85
N GLY A 206 9.01 -0.81 -4.87
CA GLY A 206 10.44 -0.82 -4.54
C GLY A 206 11.27 0.06 -5.48
N GLU A 207 11.02 0.03 -6.78
CA GLU A 207 11.70 0.91 -7.75
C GLU A 207 11.40 2.39 -7.53
N MET A 208 10.15 2.74 -7.17
CA MET A 208 9.77 4.12 -6.80
C MET A 208 10.41 4.57 -5.48
N LEU A 209 10.38 3.72 -4.45
CA LEU A 209 10.96 4.02 -3.13
C LEU A 209 12.48 4.14 -3.18
N ARG A 210 13.15 3.25 -3.91
CA ARG A 210 14.62 3.18 -4.01
C ARG A 210 15.22 4.34 -4.79
N HIS A 211 14.51 4.81 -5.82
CA HIS A 211 15.05 5.78 -6.77
C HIS A 211 14.38 7.15 -6.72
N GLY A 212 13.28 7.32 -5.98
CA GLY A 212 12.52 8.57 -5.93
C GLY A 212 11.67 8.82 -7.18
N HIS A 213 10.51 9.46 -7.01
CA HIS A 213 9.64 9.90 -8.12
C HIS A 213 10.28 10.98 -9.00
N SER A 214 11.29 11.66 -8.49
CA SER A 214 12.02 12.73 -9.17
C SER A 214 13.06 12.23 -10.18
N SER A 215 13.61 11.02 -10.00
CA SER A 215 14.68 10.47 -10.84
C SER A 215 14.18 9.90 -12.16
N GLU A 216 15.07 9.75 -13.15
CA GLU A 216 14.76 9.10 -14.43
C GLU A 216 14.21 7.67 -14.23
N ARG A 217 14.79 6.90 -13.29
CA ARG A 217 14.41 5.51 -13.05
C ARG A 217 13.07 5.37 -12.33
N GLY A 218 12.81 6.18 -11.31
CA GLY A 218 11.50 6.18 -10.64
C GLY A 218 10.39 6.71 -11.54
N ARG A 219 10.67 7.73 -12.37
CA ARG A 219 9.77 8.17 -13.44
C ARG A 219 9.46 7.05 -14.41
N ALA A 220 10.45 6.32 -14.90
CA ALA A 220 10.22 5.18 -15.79
C ALA A 220 9.36 4.07 -15.14
N ALA A 221 9.46 3.86 -13.83
CA ALA A 221 8.58 2.95 -13.09
C ALA A 221 7.13 3.45 -13.02
N ILE A 222 6.92 4.73 -12.73
CA ILE A 222 5.59 5.37 -12.70
C ILE A 222 4.97 5.39 -14.10
N ASP A 223 5.72 5.82 -15.11
CA ASP A 223 5.26 5.91 -16.50
C ASP A 223 4.89 4.52 -17.05
N ARG A 224 5.65 3.46 -16.70
CA ARG A 224 5.31 2.07 -17.04
C ARG A 224 4.08 1.56 -16.28
N MET A 225 3.92 1.90 -15.00
CA MET A 225 2.72 1.58 -14.23
C MET A 225 1.48 2.23 -14.87
N GLU A 226 1.56 3.50 -15.26
CA GLU A 226 0.43 4.20 -15.90
C GLU A 226 0.16 3.69 -17.33
N GLN A 227 1.18 3.24 -18.07
CA GLN A 227 1.02 2.51 -19.33
C GLN A 227 0.26 1.17 -19.15
N ILE A 228 0.31 0.57 -17.97
CA ILE A 228 -0.50 -0.60 -17.62
C ILE A 228 -1.90 -0.15 -17.21
N HIS A 229 -2.03 0.85 -16.33
CA HIS A 229 -3.32 1.35 -15.85
C HIS A 229 -4.23 1.91 -16.95
N SER A 230 -3.69 2.65 -17.91
CA SER A 230 -4.41 3.19 -19.08
C SER A 230 -5.10 2.13 -19.96
N ARG A 231 -4.76 0.85 -19.82
CA ARG A 231 -5.45 -0.29 -20.48
C ARG A 231 -6.76 -0.67 -19.79
N PHE A 232 -7.06 -0.06 -18.65
CA PHE A 232 -8.21 -0.30 -17.80
C PHE A 232 -8.93 1.02 -17.53
N GLY A 233 -10.26 0.99 -17.39
CA GLY A 233 -11.07 2.17 -17.06
C GLY A 233 -10.97 2.56 -15.59
N ILE A 234 -9.76 2.77 -15.06
CA ILE A 234 -9.51 3.21 -13.68
C ILE A 234 -9.69 4.74 -13.64
N THR A 235 -10.58 5.21 -12.78
CA THR A 235 -10.82 6.66 -12.60
C THR A 235 -9.67 7.31 -11.83
N ASP A 236 -9.48 8.63 -11.99
CA ASP A 236 -8.45 9.34 -11.23
C ASP A 236 -8.75 9.35 -9.72
N ASP A 237 -10.03 9.29 -9.32
CA ASP A 237 -10.44 9.06 -7.93
C ASP A 237 -10.03 7.66 -7.43
N ASP A 238 -10.24 6.60 -8.22
CA ASP A 238 -9.80 5.24 -7.86
C ASP A 238 -8.25 5.16 -7.73
N LYS A 239 -7.51 5.88 -8.59
CA LYS A 239 -6.05 6.01 -8.51
C LYS A 239 -5.62 6.80 -7.26
N LEU A 240 -6.26 7.94 -6.99
CA LEU A 240 -5.97 8.81 -5.84
C LEU A 240 -6.28 8.11 -4.52
N TYR A 241 -7.35 7.31 -4.47
CA TYR A 241 -7.67 6.44 -3.34
C TYR A 241 -6.63 5.33 -3.14
N THR A 242 -6.23 4.68 -4.24
CA THR A 242 -5.15 3.69 -4.23
C THR A 242 -3.86 4.30 -3.67
N LEU A 243 -3.46 5.47 -4.18
CA LEU A 243 -2.29 6.23 -3.71
C LEU A 243 -2.40 6.59 -2.20
N GLY A 244 -3.55 7.08 -1.77
CA GLY A 244 -3.80 7.42 -0.37
C GLY A 244 -3.66 6.23 0.57
N SER A 245 -4.09 5.03 0.15
CA SER A 245 -3.85 3.82 0.94
C SER A 245 -2.36 3.49 1.10
N LEU A 246 -1.52 3.79 0.11
CA LEU A 246 -0.06 3.60 0.23
C LEU A 246 0.58 4.62 1.19
N ALA A 247 0.06 5.86 1.22
CA ALA A 247 0.51 6.90 2.12
C ALA A 247 0.12 6.67 3.59
N PHE A 248 -1.09 6.15 3.85
CA PHE A 248 -1.67 6.15 5.20
C PHE A 248 -1.76 4.78 5.89
N GLU A 249 -1.85 3.66 5.15
CA GLU A 249 -2.13 2.37 5.79
C GLU A 249 -1.02 1.89 6.74
N GLY A 250 0.25 2.17 6.42
CA GLY A 250 1.36 1.85 7.32
C GLY A 250 1.13 2.41 8.73
N ASN A 251 0.71 3.68 8.83
CA ASN A 251 0.40 4.31 10.11
C ASN A 251 -0.93 3.83 10.70
N ARG A 252 -1.98 3.65 9.88
CA ARG A 252 -3.31 3.19 10.35
C ARG A 252 -3.26 1.80 10.96
N ILE A 253 -2.50 0.86 10.39
CA ILE A 253 -2.28 -0.49 10.94
C ILE A 253 -1.62 -0.41 12.32
N LEU A 254 -0.59 0.43 12.46
CA LEU A 254 0.11 0.62 13.73
C LEU A 254 -0.77 1.32 14.78
N GLY A 255 -1.60 2.27 14.37
CA GLY A 255 -2.63 2.90 15.20
C GLY A 255 -3.68 1.90 15.70
N LEU A 256 -4.21 1.05 14.81
CA LEU A 256 -5.17 -0.01 15.14
C LEU A 256 -4.63 -0.99 16.19
N LEU A 257 -3.33 -1.30 16.14
CA LEU A 257 -2.65 -2.15 17.13
C LEU A 257 -2.25 -1.40 18.42
N GLY A 258 -2.47 -0.09 18.53
CA GLY A 258 -2.00 0.71 19.67
C GLY A 258 -0.46 0.79 19.75
N ARG A 259 0.23 0.72 18.61
CA ARG A 259 1.69 0.68 18.47
C ARG A 259 2.21 1.76 17.51
N PRO A 260 1.91 3.06 17.70
CA PRO A 260 2.49 4.12 16.87
C PRO A 260 4.02 4.03 16.91
N ARG A 261 4.65 4.18 15.73
CA ARG A 261 6.11 4.12 15.55
C ARG A 261 6.68 5.26 14.73
N PHE A 262 5.98 5.65 13.67
CA PHE A 262 6.38 6.76 12.81
C PHE A 262 6.32 8.08 13.57
N THR A 263 7.32 8.93 13.37
CA THR A 263 7.31 10.31 13.87
C THR A 263 6.49 11.23 12.96
N ASP A 264 6.21 12.45 13.38
CA ASP A 264 5.51 13.39 12.49
C ASP A 264 6.37 13.75 11.27
N ASN A 265 7.69 13.92 11.43
CA ASN A 265 8.61 14.19 10.32
C ASN A 265 8.61 13.04 9.30
N GLU A 266 8.67 11.80 9.78
CA GLU A 266 8.61 10.60 8.94
C GLU A 266 7.26 10.49 8.20
N LEU A 267 6.14 10.77 8.88
CA LEU A 267 4.81 10.77 8.25
C LEU A 267 4.61 11.90 7.23
N GLN A 268 5.21 13.09 7.45
CA GLN A 268 5.17 14.17 6.47
C GLN A 268 6.07 13.85 5.26
N GLY A 269 7.26 13.27 5.47
CA GLY A 269 8.11 12.78 4.38
C GLY A 269 7.42 11.72 3.52
N LEU A 270 6.76 10.75 4.15
CA LEU A 270 5.97 9.74 3.44
C LEU A 270 4.79 10.35 2.67
N PHE A 271 4.11 11.35 3.23
CA PHE A 271 3.06 12.10 2.53
C PHE A 271 3.63 12.82 1.29
N HIS A 272 4.72 13.57 1.42
CA HIS A 272 5.31 14.30 0.30
C HIS A 272 5.86 13.36 -0.80
N PHE A 273 6.40 12.20 -0.43
CA PHE A 273 6.81 11.18 -1.39
C PHE A 273 5.63 10.67 -2.22
N TRP A 274 4.55 10.20 -1.58
CA TRP A 274 3.38 9.70 -2.30
C TRP A 274 2.64 10.81 -3.05
N ARG A 275 2.64 12.05 -2.53
CA ARG A 275 2.13 13.21 -3.25
C ARG A 275 2.91 13.45 -4.55
N GLY A 276 4.24 13.41 -4.52
CA GLY A 276 5.07 13.54 -5.73
C GLY A 276 4.83 12.43 -6.77
N VAL A 277 4.63 11.18 -6.32
CA VAL A 277 4.18 10.08 -7.19
C VAL A 277 2.82 10.40 -7.83
N GLY A 278 1.85 10.88 -7.05
CA GLY A 278 0.51 11.23 -7.55
C GLY A 278 0.50 12.41 -8.52
N GLU A 279 1.27 13.47 -8.24
CA GLU A 279 1.47 14.60 -9.14
C GLU A 279 2.10 14.14 -10.47
N ARG A 280 3.07 13.21 -10.42
CA ARG A 280 3.65 12.58 -11.63
C ARG A 280 2.65 11.73 -12.41
N MET A 281 1.71 11.09 -11.73
CA MET A 281 0.57 10.38 -12.36
C MET A 281 -0.50 11.33 -12.95
N GLY A 282 -0.36 12.65 -12.77
CA GLY A 282 -1.32 13.66 -13.22
C GLY A 282 -2.53 13.85 -12.29
N LEU A 283 -2.45 13.35 -11.04
CA LEU A 283 -3.56 13.43 -10.08
C LEU A 283 -3.57 14.76 -9.32
N ALA A 284 -4.77 15.26 -9.04
CA ALA A 284 -4.97 16.41 -8.15
C ALA A 284 -4.88 15.98 -6.67
N VAL A 285 -3.68 15.69 -6.19
CA VAL A 285 -3.44 15.31 -4.79
C VAL A 285 -3.67 16.50 -3.86
N PRO A 286 -4.42 16.35 -2.74
CA PRO A 286 -4.61 17.45 -1.77
C PRO A 286 -3.29 17.94 -1.16
N GLU A 287 -3.21 19.25 -0.92
CA GLU A 287 -1.95 19.92 -0.59
C GLU A 287 -1.34 19.51 0.76
N THR A 288 -2.17 19.14 1.74
CA THR A 288 -1.76 18.75 3.09
C THR A 288 -2.10 17.30 3.39
N ARG A 289 -1.28 16.68 4.25
CA ARG A 289 -1.45 15.31 4.74
C ARG A 289 -2.83 15.09 5.36
N GLU A 290 -3.29 16.06 6.14
CA GLU A 290 -4.57 16.03 6.85
C GLU A 290 -5.75 16.12 5.88
N ALA A 291 -5.67 16.99 4.86
CA ALA A 291 -6.70 17.09 3.83
C ALA A 291 -6.76 15.82 2.95
N PHE A 292 -5.60 15.23 2.63
CA PHE A 292 -5.57 13.99 1.86
C PHE A 292 -6.08 12.80 2.68
N LEU A 293 -5.73 12.69 3.96
CA LEU A 293 -6.29 11.67 4.84
C LEU A 293 -7.81 11.82 4.99
N GLN A 294 -8.31 13.05 5.16
CA GLN A 294 -9.75 13.30 5.23
C GLN A 294 -10.46 12.90 3.93
N TRP A 295 -9.92 13.28 2.77
CA TRP A 295 -10.44 12.87 1.47
C TRP A 295 -10.46 11.33 1.31
N VAL A 296 -9.42 10.63 1.77
CA VAL A 296 -9.38 9.15 1.79
C VAL A 296 -10.51 8.59 2.67
N LEU A 297 -10.68 9.11 3.89
CA LEU A 297 -11.74 8.65 4.81
C LEU A 297 -13.15 8.90 4.26
N ASP A 298 -13.37 10.04 3.60
CA ASP A 298 -14.64 10.37 2.95
C ASP A 298 -14.89 9.50 1.70
N TYR A 299 -13.84 9.18 0.94
CA TYR A 299 -13.92 8.24 -0.18
C TYR A 299 -14.31 6.84 0.30
N GLU A 300 -13.70 6.36 1.40
CA GLU A 300 -14.11 5.12 2.06
C GLU A 300 -15.57 5.19 2.50
N ALA A 301 -15.96 6.28 3.18
CA ALA A 301 -17.32 6.51 3.66
C ALA A 301 -18.37 6.34 2.55
N ALA A 302 -18.11 6.92 1.37
CA ALA A 302 -19.03 6.90 0.24
C ALA A 302 -19.00 5.60 -0.58
N HIS A 303 -17.85 4.95 -0.76
CA HIS A 303 -17.68 3.92 -1.80
C HIS A 303 -17.50 2.48 -1.33
N TYR A 304 -17.30 2.21 -0.03
CA TYR A 304 -17.18 0.82 0.45
C TYR A 304 -18.45 0.00 0.22
N GLY A 305 -18.31 -1.14 -0.45
CA GLY A 305 -19.43 -2.02 -0.75
C GLY A 305 -19.00 -3.46 -1.00
N TYR A 306 -19.78 -4.41 -0.48
CA TYR A 306 -19.54 -5.83 -0.72
C TYR A 306 -19.69 -6.17 -2.21
N THR A 307 -18.72 -6.91 -2.74
CA THR A 307 -18.80 -7.55 -4.06
C THR A 307 -18.24 -8.97 -3.98
N GLU A 308 -18.83 -9.90 -4.72
CA GLU A 308 -18.30 -11.28 -4.82
C GLU A 308 -16.87 -11.30 -5.38
N GLY A 309 -16.59 -10.43 -6.36
CA GLY A 309 -15.25 -10.25 -6.91
C GLY A 309 -14.26 -9.71 -5.88
N GLY A 310 -14.63 -8.69 -5.10
CA GLY A 310 -13.80 -8.17 -4.01
C GLY A 310 -13.48 -9.24 -2.97
N ARG A 311 -14.48 -10.03 -2.57
CA ARG A 311 -14.27 -11.17 -1.66
C ARG A 311 -13.35 -12.24 -2.26
N ALA A 312 -13.60 -12.67 -3.50
CA ALA A 312 -12.76 -13.67 -4.15
C ALA A 312 -11.29 -13.23 -4.29
N LEU A 313 -11.04 -11.93 -4.53
CA LEU A 313 -9.69 -11.35 -4.49
C LEU A 313 -9.07 -11.46 -3.09
N VAL A 314 -9.80 -11.10 -2.04
CA VAL A 314 -9.32 -11.22 -0.65
C VAL A 314 -9.05 -12.67 -0.25
N ASP A 315 -9.85 -13.64 -0.68
CA ASP A 315 -9.59 -15.06 -0.42
C ASP A 315 -8.26 -15.52 -1.08
N GLN A 316 -7.91 -14.98 -2.26
CA GLN A 316 -6.60 -15.19 -2.90
C GLN A 316 -5.44 -14.51 -2.13
N LEU A 317 -5.63 -13.28 -1.64
CA LEU A 317 -4.64 -12.59 -0.79
C LEU A 317 -4.30 -13.42 0.46
N PHE A 318 -5.33 -13.94 1.12
CA PHE A 318 -5.18 -14.80 2.29
C PHE A 318 -4.54 -16.16 1.95
N ALA A 319 -4.78 -16.69 0.73
CA ALA A 319 -4.10 -17.91 0.27
C ALA A 319 -2.59 -17.71 0.14
N ASP A 320 -2.14 -16.65 -0.55
CA ASP A 320 -0.71 -16.37 -0.68
C ASP A 320 -0.08 -16.04 0.69
N TRP A 321 -0.78 -15.31 1.57
CA TRP A 321 -0.33 -15.07 2.95
C TRP A 321 0.00 -16.36 3.70
N ARG A 322 -0.93 -17.32 3.70
CA ARG A 322 -0.76 -18.65 4.32
C ARG A 322 0.41 -19.40 3.70
N GLU A 323 0.45 -19.48 2.37
CA GLU A 323 1.42 -20.31 1.65
C GLU A 323 2.84 -19.73 1.63
N ARG A 324 2.98 -18.40 1.69
CA ARG A 324 4.28 -17.72 1.64
C ARG A 324 4.99 -17.71 2.99
N TRP A 325 4.26 -17.47 4.07
CA TRP A 325 4.87 -17.15 5.38
C TRP A 325 4.62 -18.17 6.49
N PHE A 326 3.63 -19.06 6.35
CA PHE A 326 3.21 -19.97 7.41
C PHE A 326 3.28 -21.45 6.95
N PRO A 327 4.46 -22.09 7.01
CA PRO A 327 4.61 -23.49 6.63
C PRO A 327 3.94 -24.45 7.64
N GLY A 328 3.43 -25.57 7.13
CA GLY A 328 2.95 -26.69 7.95
C GLY A 328 1.91 -26.29 9.02
N PRO A 329 2.08 -26.73 10.28
CA PRO A 329 1.13 -26.43 11.37
C PRO A 329 0.95 -24.94 11.69
N LEU A 330 1.85 -24.05 11.24
CA LEU A 330 1.75 -22.61 11.51
C LEU A 330 0.63 -21.94 10.71
N ARG A 331 0.11 -22.57 9.64
CA ARG A 331 -0.99 -22.04 8.79
C ARG A 331 -2.20 -21.58 9.60
N ARG A 332 -2.51 -22.24 10.72
CA ARG A 332 -3.63 -21.88 11.61
C ARG A 332 -3.54 -20.49 12.26
N PHE A 333 -2.35 -19.87 12.25
CA PHE A 333 -2.11 -18.54 12.82
C PHE A 333 -2.11 -17.43 11.77
N ALA A 334 -2.01 -17.77 10.48
CA ALA A 334 -1.91 -16.80 9.39
C ALA A 334 -3.14 -15.87 9.33
N ASP A 335 -4.33 -16.45 9.16
CA ASP A 335 -5.57 -15.68 9.03
C ASP A 335 -5.91 -14.90 10.32
N PRO A 336 -5.82 -15.48 11.54
CA PRO A 336 -6.03 -14.72 12.77
C PRO A 336 -5.12 -13.50 12.92
N VAL A 337 -3.85 -13.57 12.51
CA VAL A 337 -2.95 -12.40 12.52
C VAL A 337 -3.41 -11.36 11.49
N LEU A 338 -3.66 -11.77 10.24
CA LEU A 338 -4.05 -10.82 9.19
C LEU A 338 -5.40 -10.14 9.50
N LEU A 339 -6.37 -10.87 10.04
CA LEU A 339 -7.67 -10.32 10.49
C LEU A 339 -7.53 -9.26 11.60
N THR A 340 -6.50 -9.34 12.47
CA THR A 340 -6.22 -8.29 13.47
C THR A 340 -5.60 -7.01 12.89
N LEU A 341 -5.18 -7.03 11.62
CA LEU A 341 -4.67 -5.84 10.91
C LEU A 341 -5.75 -5.13 10.08
N LEU A 342 -6.95 -5.71 9.97
CA LEU A 342 -8.09 -5.17 9.25
C LEU A 342 -9.09 -4.59 10.25
N ASP A 343 -9.45 -3.33 10.10
CA ASP A 343 -10.48 -2.70 10.93
C ASP A 343 -11.88 -3.32 10.71
N ASP A 344 -12.78 -3.13 11.68
CA ASP A 344 -14.11 -3.75 11.71
C ASP A 344 -14.94 -3.43 10.46
N ARG A 345 -14.81 -2.21 9.94
CA ARG A 345 -15.53 -1.75 8.75
C ARG A 345 -14.99 -2.43 7.49
N LEU A 346 -13.67 -2.59 7.38
CA LEU A 346 -13.04 -3.31 6.28
C LEU A 346 -13.33 -4.82 6.33
N ARG A 347 -13.36 -5.44 7.52
CA ARG A 347 -13.81 -6.84 7.67
C ARG A 347 -15.26 -7.01 7.25
N ALA A 348 -16.15 -6.10 7.67
CA ALA A 348 -17.56 -6.12 7.29
C ALA A 348 -17.78 -5.96 5.77
N ALA A 349 -17.03 -5.06 5.11
CA ALA A 349 -17.11 -4.84 3.66
C ALA A 349 -16.86 -6.13 2.84
N HIS A 350 -16.00 -7.02 3.34
CA HIS A 350 -15.67 -8.31 2.72
C HIS A 350 -16.39 -9.52 3.33
N ARG A 351 -17.26 -9.31 4.33
CA ARG A 351 -17.88 -10.40 5.14
C ARG A 351 -16.83 -11.37 5.72
N LEU A 352 -15.72 -10.83 6.18
CA LEU A 352 -14.68 -11.59 6.90
C LEU A 352 -15.14 -11.85 8.34
N PRO A 353 -14.73 -12.98 8.95
CA PRO A 353 -15.01 -13.24 10.36
C PRO A 353 -14.20 -12.31 11.27
N ASP A 354 -14.67 -12.12 12.49
CA ASP A 354 -13.88 -11.42 13.51
C ASP A 354 -12.65 -12.23 13.94
N PRO A 355 -11.52 -11.56 14.22
CA PRO A 355 -10.33 -12.22 14.73
C PRO A 355 -10.62 -12.87 16.10
N PRO A 356 -10.10 -14.09 16.37
CA PRO A 356 -10.22 -14.72 17.68
C PRO A 356 -9.70 -13.81 18.80
N ALA A 357 -10.39 -13.75 19.94
CA ALA A 357 -10.01 -12.86 21.05
C ALA A 357 -8.57 -13.09 21.58
N ALA A 358 -7.99 -14.29 21.38
CA ALA A 358 -6.58 -14.55 21.65
C ALA A 358 -5.65 -13.80 20.68
N ALA A 359 -5.97 -13.76 19.38
CA ALA A 359 -5.20 -13.01 18.38
C ALA A 359 -5.27 -11.51 18.66
N VAL A 360 -6.46 -10.97 18.95
CA VAL A 360 -6.65 -9.55 19.31
C VAL A 360 -5.75 -9.14 20.50
N ARG A 361 -5.59 -10.02 21.50
CA ARG A 361 -4.70 -9.76 22.65
C ARG A 361 -3.21 -9.93 22.33
N LEU A 362 -2.85 -10.84 21.43
CA LEU A 362 -1.45 -11.24 21.19
C LEU A 362 -0.77 -10.48 20.05
N THR A 363 -1.46 -10.20 18.93
CA THR A 363 -0.85 -9.49 17.78
C THR A 363 -0.24 -8.14 18.18
N PRO A 364 -0.90 -7.27 18.96
CA PRO A 364 -0.30 -6.01 19.43
C PRO A 364 0.99 -6.20 20.24
N ALA A 365 1.13 -7.29 21.00
CA ALA A 365 2.34 -7.60 21.76
C ALA A 365 3.47 -8.08 20.83
N VAL A 366 3.18 -9.02 19.92
CA VAL A 366 4.14 -9.58 18.97
C VAL A 366 4.67 -8.51 18.01
N VAL A 367 3.77 -7.76 17.38
CA VAL A 367 4.13 -6.66 16.45
C VAL A 367 4.84 -5.54 17.21
N GLY A 368 4.38 -5.20 18.42
CA GLY A 368 5.04 -4.21 19.28
C GLY A 368 6.48 -4.58 19.62
N GLY A 369 6.72 -5.86 19.93
CA GLY A 369 8.06 -6.42 20.19
C GLY A 369 8.97 -6.39 18.97
N TYR A 370 8.49 -6.91 17.83
CA TYR A 370 9.22 -6.87 16.55
C TYR A 370 9.63 -5.43 16.19
N LEU A 371 8.69 -4.48 16.21
CA LEU A 371 8.98 -3.07 15.91
C LEU A 371 9.93 -2.42 16.93
N GLY A 372 9.95 -2.89 18.18
CA GLY A 372 10.92 -2.45 19.19
C GLY A 372 12.34 -2.93 18.90
N LEU A 373 12.49 -4.14 18.33
CA LEU A 373 13.79 -4.69 17.94
C LEU A 373 14.40 -3.98 16.72
N GLN A 374 13.58 -3.41 15.82
CA GLN A 374 14.09 -2.73 14.62
C GLN A 374 15.05 -1.58 14.94
N ALA A 375 14.88 -0.88 16.08
CA ALA A 375 15.77 0.20 16.52
C ALA A 375 17.21 -0.27 16.84
N ALA A 376 17.36 -1.49 17.36
CA ALA A 376 18.68 -2.06 17.67
C ALA A 376 19.28 -2.87 16.50
N ARG A 377 18.42 -3.42 15.63
CA ARG A 377 18.83 -4.27 14.51
C ARG A 377 19.71 -3.50 13.51
N PRO A 378 20.79 -4.12 12.99
CA PRO A 378 21.56 -3.57 11.88
C PRO A 378 20.87 -3.81 10.54
N HIS A 379 20.85 -2.78 9.70
CA HIS A 379 20.27 -2.78 8.36
C HIS A 379 21.33 -2.36 7.33
N ARG A 380 21.17 -2.80 6.08
CA ARG A 380 21.95 -2.30 4.94
C ARG A 380 21.21 -1.08 4.37
N PRO A 381 21.81 0.12 4.32
CA PRO A 381 21.13 1.31 3.81
C PRO A 381 20.69 1.19 2.35
N SER A 382 21.34 0.34 1.56
CA SER A 382 21.06 0.10 0.14
C SER A 382 20.06 -1.04 -0.15
N ARG A 383 19.41 -1.62 0.88
CA ARG A 383 18.41 -2.67 0.70
C ARG A 383 17.15 -2.13 0.02
N SER A 384 16.51 -2.95 -0.80
CA SER A 384 15.23 -2.61 -1.43
C SER A 384 14.27 -3.79 -1.41
N TRP A 385 12.98 -3.49 -1.54
CA TRP A 385 11.92 -4.48 -1.76
C TRP A 385 12.20 -5.32 -3.03
N THR A 386 12.85 -4.74 -4.05
CA THR A 386 13.27 -5.44 -5.27
C THR A 386 14.17 -6.65 -4.98
N ASP A 387 14.98 -6.57 -3.92
CA ASP A 387 15.96 -7.60 -3.57
C ASP A 387 15.28 -8.92 -3.13
N HIS A 388 14.01 -8.88 -2.73
CA HIS A 388 13.19 -10.05 -2.39
C HIS A 388 12.09 -10.31 -3.42
N PHE A 389 11.25 -9.31 -3.73
CA PHE A 389 10.09 -9.50 -4.61
C PHE A 389 10.45 -9.53 -6.11
N GLY A 390 11.67 -9.16 -6.48
CA GLY A 390 12.20 -9.34 -7.83
C GLY A 390 12.83 -10.71 -8.10
N GLN A 391 13.02 -11.56 -7.07
CA GLN A 391 13.68 -12.86 -7.24
C GLN A 391 12.79 -13.82 -8.06
N GLY A 392 13.21 -14.11 -9.29
CA GLY A 392 12.45 -14.94 -10.25
C GLY A 392 12.28 -14.29 -11.62
N ALA A 393 12.51 -12.98 -11.73
CA ALA A 393 12.99 -12.39 -12.97
C ALA A 393 14.52 -12.47 -12.97
N GLU A 394 15.13 -12.77 -14.11
CA GLU A 394 16.56 -12.50 -14.30
C GLU A 394 16.75 -10.99 -14.22
N ILE A 395 17.47 -10.49 -13.21
CA ILE A 395 17.91 -9.11 -13.20
C ILE A 395 19.10 -9.03 -14.19
N PRO A 396 19.07 -8.17 -15.23
CA PRO A 396 18.17 -7.03 -15.44
C PRO A 396 17.27 -7.15 -16.70
N VAL A 397 16.23 -7.98 -16.68
CA VAL A 397 15.09 -7.81 -17.59
C VAL A 397 14.21 -6.67 -17.05
N GLY A 398 14.33 -5.49 -17.65
CA GLY A 398 13.75 -4.25 -17.12
C GLY A 398 12.22 -4.23 -16.94
N LEU A 399 11.73 -3.15 -16.32
CA LEU A 399 10.32 -2.85 -15.95
C LEU A 399 9.25 -3.22 -16.99
N ALA A 400 9.61 -3.29 -18.27
CA ALA A 400 8.76 -3.80 -19.35
C ALA A 400 8.24 -5.23 -19.11
N SER A 401 8.99 -6.12 -18.45
CA SER A 401 8.57 -7.51 -18.15
C SER A 401 7.56 -7.62 -17.02
N TYR A 402 7.49 -6.62 -16.15
CA TYR A 402 6.59 -6.56 -15.00
C TYR A 402 5.20 -6.02 -15.38
N GLY A 403 4.21 -6.38 -14.55
CA GLY A 403 2.81 -5.99 -14.71
C GLY A 403 2.02 -6.80 -15.77
N HIS A 404 0.87 -6.25 -16.19
CA HIS A 404 -0.03 -6.91 -17.14
C HIS A 404 0.48 -6.74 -18.58
N GLN A 405 0.75 -7.85 -19.27
CA GLN A 405 1.30 -7.81 -20.64
C GLN A 405 0.24 -7.74 -21.74
N GLY A 406 -1.04 -7.88 -21.41
CA GLY A 406 -2.12 -8.10 -22.39
C GLY A 406 -2.35 -9.60 -22.65
N PRO A 407 -3.25 -9.96 -23.58
CA PRO A 407 -3.29 -11.31 -24.11
C PRO A 407 -2.00 -11.60 -24.86
N THR A 408 -1.37 -12.75 -24.61
CA THR A 408 -0.36 -13.30 -25.51
C THR A 408 -0.96 -13.37 -26.91
N PRO A 409 -0.24 -12.99 -27.98
CA PRO A 409 -0.64 -13.34 -29.33
C PRO A 409 -0.94 -14.84 -29.37
N ARG A 410 -2.07 -15.23 -29.97
CA ARG A 410 -2.31 -16.66 -30.22
C ARG A 410 -1.13 -17.14 -31.05
N GLU A 411 -0.46 -18.20 -30.60
CA GLU A 411 0.37 -18.99 -31.50
C GLU A 411 -0.52 -19.36 -32.69
N GLU A 412 -0.10 -18.96 -33.89
CA GLU A 412 -0.81 -19.33 -35.10
C GLU A 412 -0.72 -20.85 -35.20
N ALA A 413 -1.84 -21.53 -34.88
CA ALA A 413 -1.95 -22.97 -35.05
C ALA A 413 -1.51 -23.29 -36.48
N PRO A 414 -0.56 -24.23 -36.67
CA PRO A 414 0.06 -24.46 -37.96
C PRO A 414 -1.05 -24.72 -38.98
N GLN A 415 -1.10 -23.88 -40.02
CA GLN A 415 -2.04 -24.04 -41.11
C GLN A 415 -1.76 -25.38 -41.76
N HIS A 416 -2.57 -26.38 -41.43
CA HIS A 416 -2.58 -27.65 -42.14
C HIS A 416 -2.93 -27.33 -43.60
N GLN A 417 -1.91 -27.33 -44.45
CA GLN A 417 -2.11 -27.25 -45.89
C GLN A 417 -2.89 -28.50 -46.30
N HIS A 418 -4.17 -28.30 -46.60
CA HIS A 418 -5.02 -29.33 -47.19
C HIS A 418 -4.54 -29.63 -48.62
N ALA A 419 -3.57 -30.52 -48.73
CA ALA A 419 -3.36 -31.27 -49.97
C ALA A 419 -4.67 -32.01 -50.28
N THR A 420 -5.22 -31.74 -51.47
CA THR A 420 -6.53 -32.23 -51.91
C THR A 420 -6.48 -32.44 -53.43
N PRO A 421 -7.03 -33.54 -53.94
CA PRO A 421 -6.80 -34.94 -53.56
C PRO A 421 -5.65 -35.58 -54.37
#